data_AF-A0A0J0YKN3-F1
#
_entry.id   AF-A0A0J0YKN3-F1
#
_cell.length_a   1.000
_cell.length_b   1.000
_cell.length_c   1.000
_cell.angle_alpha   90.00
_cell.angle_beta   90.00
_cell.angle_gamma   90.00
#
_symmetry.space_group_name_H-M   'P 1'
#
loop_
_entity.id
_entity.type
_entity.pdbx_description
1 polymer ?
#
loop_
_entity_poly.entity_id
_entity_poly.type
_entity_poly.pdbx_seq_one_letter_code
_entity_poly.pdbx_strand_id
1 'polypeptide(L)'
;MQIVNKTTLDQNNVMRSLSKFLSDICFEGEFRRQPEYLTEIFEYILETKMGDNFDLRTKMMSCIKTSKMLVKALEPFSDGEIEKACAEIRG
;
A
#
# COMPACT_ATOMS: atom_id res chain seq x y z
N MET A 1 -18.92 34.09 0.38
CA MET A 1 -18.91 32.64 0.10
C MET A 1 -17.47 32.27 -0.23
N GLN A 2 -16.73 31.70 0.72
CA GLN A 2 -15.30 31.40 0.54
C GLN A 2 -15.16 30.05 -0.19
N ILE A 3 -14.59 30.08 -1.39
CA ILE A 3 -14.20 28.90 -2.15
C ILE A 3 -12.88 28.40 -1.53
N VAL A 4 -12.98 27.67 -0.44
CA VAL A 4 -11.84 27.03 0.19
C VAL A 4 -12.19 25.55 0.33
N ASN A 5 -11.32 24.67 -0.19
CA ASN A 5 -11.28 23.22 0.05
C ASN A 5 -12.21 22.27 -0.73
N LYS A 6 -12.15 22.23 -2.07
CA LYS A 6 -12.65 21.04 -2.81
C LYS A 6 -11.58 20.00 -3.12
N THR A 7 -10.32 20.41 -3.27
CA THR A 7 -9.19 19.54 -3.66
C THR A 7 -8.55 18.79 -2.48
N THR A 8 -8.41 19.43 -1.31
CA THR A 8 -7.80 18.83 -0.12
C THR A 8 -8.71 17.81 0.59
N LEU A 9 -10.03 17.99 0.51
CA LEU A 9 -11.00 17.08 1.10
C LEU A 9 -11.00 15.72 0.37
N ASP A 10 -10.77 15.75 -0.95
CA ASP A 10 -10.78 14.57 -1.81
C ASP A 10 -9.53 13.71 -1.60
N GLN A 11 -8.34 14.33 -1.52
CA GLN A 11 -7.08 13.62 -1.23
C GLN A 11 -7.09 12.91 0.12
N ASN A 12 -7.66 13.55 1.16
CA ASN A 12 -7.78 12.94 2.48
C ASN A 12 -8.74 11.75 2.49
N ASN A 13 -9.81 11.81 1.70
CA ASN A 13 -10.73 10.68 1.55
C ASN A 13 -10.08 9.53 0.76
N VAL A 14 -9.34 9.83 -0.31
CA VAL A 14 -8.57 8.82 -1.06
C VAL A 14 -7.52 8.15 -0.15
N MET A 15 -6.76 8.92 0.62
CA MET A 15 -5.77 8.37 1.56
C MET A 15 -6.42 7.56 2.68
N ARG A 16 -7.58 7.98 3.19
CA ARG A 16 -8.32 7.21 4.20
C ARG A 16 -8.87 5.90 3.63
N SER A 17 -9.45 5.94 2.43
CA SER A 17 -9.94 4.73 1.75
C SER A 17 -8.80 3.78 1.41
N LEU A 18 -7.65 4.31 0.97
CA LEU A 18 -6.45 3.52 0.73
C LEU A 18 -5.92 2.91 2.03
N SER A 19 -5.83 3.67 3.12
CA SER A 19 -5.42 3.16 4.43
C SER A 19 -6.36 2.07 4.93
N LYS A 20 -7.66 2.23 4.75
CA LYS A 20 -8.65 1.22 5.12
C LYS A 20 -8.54 -0.03 4.25
N PHE A 21 -8.41 0.13 2.93
CA PHE A 21 -8.20 -0.97 2.00
C PHE A 21 -6.92 -1.77 2.31
N LEU A 22 -5.81 -1.07 2.59
CA LEU A 22 -4.56 -1.71 2.95
C LEU A 22 -4.64 -2.43 4.31
N SER A 23 -5.35 -1.84 5.27
CA SER A 23 -5.68 -2.49 6.55
C SER A 23 -6.50 -3.76 6.30
N ASP A 24 -7.61 -3.66 5.56
CA ASP A 24 -8.49 -4.79 5.30
C ASP A 24 -7.74 -5.92 4.54
N ILE A 25 -6.90 -5.59 3.54
CA ILE A 25 -6.03 -6.56 2.85
C ILE A 25 -4.99 -7.17 3.77
N CYS A 26 -4.32 -6.37 4.60
CA CYS A 26 -3.40 -6.91 5.61
C CYS A 26 -4.14 -7.97 6.43
N PHE A 27 -5.39 -7.74 6.77
CA PHE A 27 -6.07 -8.48 7.84
C PHE A 27 -6.99 -9.62 7.39
N GLU A 28 -7.13 -9.87 6.08
CA GLU A 28 -7.89 -11.00 5.51
C GLU A 28 -7.06 -12.29 5.31
N GLY A 29 -5.83 -12.35 5.82
CA GLY A 29 -5.03 -13.59 5.84
C GLY A 29 -4.17 -13.84 4.61
N GLU A 30 -4.27 -13.03 3.55
CA GLU A 30 -3.38 -13.09 2.39
C GLU A 30 -2.13 -12.18 2.54
N PHE A 31 -1.54 -12.15 3.75
CA PHE A 31 -0.35 -11.33 4.06
C PHE A 31 0.81 -11.55 3.08
N ARG A 32 0.98 -12.77 2.58
CA ARG A 32 2.03 -13.12 1.62
C ARG A 32 1.80 -12.56 0.22
N ARG A 33 0.53 -12.36 -0.17
CA ARG A 33 0.18 -11.80 -1.48
C ARG A 33 0.02 -10.30 -1.47
N GLN A 34 -0.18 -9.69 -0.30
CA GLN A 34 -0.28 -8.25 -0.18
C GLN A 34 0.91 -7.48 -0.81
N PRO A 35 2.18 -7.89 -0.62
CA PRO A 35 3.29 -7.24 -1.30
C PRO A 35 3.23 -7.32 -2.82
N GLU A 36 2.66 -8.39 -3.37
CA GLU A 36 2.47 -8.60 -4.81
C GLU A 36 1.38 -7.66 -5.33
N TYR A 37 0.22 -7.58 -4.64
CA TYR A 37 -0.85 -6.64 -4.98
C TYR A 37 -0.40 -5.18 -4.91
N LEU A 38 0.37 -4.81 -3.87
CA LEU A 38 0.97 -3.49 -3.74
C LEU A 38 1.92 -3.17 -4.89
N THR A 39 2.73 -4.15 -5.29
CA THR A 39 3.65 -4.02 -6.43
C THR A 39 2.88 -3.79 -7.73
N GLU A 40 1.86 -4.60 -7.98
CA GLU A 40 1.04 -4.56 -9.18
C GLU A 40 0.34 -3.20 -9.35
N ILE A 41 -0.21 -2.63 -8.27
CA ILE A 41 -0.83 -1.29 -8.30
C ILE A 41 0.15 -0.24 -8.81
N PHE A 42 1.38 -0.21 -8.28
CA PHE A 42 2.37 0.77 -8.70
C PHE A 42 2.90 0.52 -10.12
N GLU A 43 3.05 -0.75 -10.52
CA GLU A 43 3.42 -1.13 -11.88
C GLU A 43 2.36 -0.64 -12.90
N TYR A 44 1.05 -0.80 -12.62
CA TYR A 44 0.00 -0.24 -13.46
C TYR A 44 0.03 1.29 -13.51
N ILE A 45 0.22 1.98 -12.38
CA ILE A 45 0.26 3.46 -12.38
C ILE A 45 1.46 3.95 -13.20
N LEU A 46 2.59 3.25 -13.16
CA LEU A 46 3.80 3.55 -13.94
C LEU A 46 3.61 3.46 -15.45
N GLU A 47 2.63 2.68 -15.92
CA GLU A 47 2.26 2.55 -17.34
C GLU A 47 1.32 3.69 -17.82
N THR A 48 0.77 4.46 -16.88
CA THR A 48 -0.10 5.61 -17.21
C THR A 48 0.71 6.90 -17.39
N LYS A 49 0.06 7.98 -17.86
CA LYS A 49 0.64 9.34 -17.91
C LYS A 49 1.16 9.83 -16.55
N MET A 50 0.69 9.29 -15.42
CA MET A 50 1.23 9.61 -14.11
C MET A 50 2.66 9.08 -13.94
N GLY A 51 3.00 7.97 -14.59
CA GLY A 51 4.32 7.37 -14.63
C GLY A 51 5.39 8.17 -15.38
N ASP A 52 4.98 9.17 -16.17
CA ASP A 52 5.88 10.10 -16.86
C ASP A 52 6.41 11.21 -15.93
N ASN A 53 5.75 11.44 -14.78
CA ASN A 53 6.25 12.37 -13.78
C ASN A 53 7.44 11.75 -13.06
N PHE A 54 8.63 12.33 -13.24
CA PHE A 54 9.89 11.79 -12.71
C PHE A 54 9.89 11.61 -11.19
N ASP A 55 9.41 12.60 -10.44
CA ASP A 55 9.38 12.53 -8.96
C ASP A 55 8.42 11.43 -8.49
N LEU A 56 7.23 11.36 -9.08
CA LEU A 56 6.24 10.34 -8.75
C LEU A 56 6.75 8.94 -9.14
N ARG A 57 7.38 8.82 -10.31
CA ARG A 57 8.01 7.58 -10.79
C ARG A 57 9.04 7.07 -9.80
N THR A 58 9.97 7.92 -9.35
CA THR A 58 10.99 7.54 -8.36
C THR A 58 10.35 7.04 -7.06
N LYS A 59 9.31 7.70 -6.58
CA LYS A 59 8.57 7.27 -5.37
C LYS A 59 7.90 5.91 -5.58
N MET A 60 7.21 5.70 -6.71
CA MET A 60 6.57 4.42 -7.04
C MET A 60 7.58 3.28 -7.16
N MET A 61 8.73 3.52 -7.80
CA MET A 61 9.81 2.53 -7.87
C MET A 61 10.36 2.18 -6.48
N SER A 62 10.46 3.16 -5.58
CA SER A 62 10.84 2.90 -4.19
C SER A 62 9.80 2.06 -3.46
N CYS A 63 8.51 2.34 -3.64
CA CYS A 63 7.43 1.54 -3.07
C CYS A 63 7.48 0.09 -3.55
N ILE A 64 7.66 -0.14 -4.87
CA ILE A 64 7.83 -1.48 -5.45
C ILE A 64 9.01 -2.22 -4.81
N LYS A 65 10.15 -1.55 -4.65
CA LYS A 65 11.33 -2.14 -4.00
C LYS A 65 11.02 -2.55 -2.55
N THR A 66 10.38 -1.67 -1.79
CA THR A 66 10.01 -1.94 -0.40
C THR A 66 9.03 -3.10 -0.29
N SER A 67 8.01 -3.17 -1.16
CA SER A 67 7.08 -4.31 -1.22
C SER A 67 7.82 -5.62 -1.49
N LYS A 68 8.72 -5.65 -2.48
CA LYS A 68 9.54 -6.85 -2.77
C LYS A 68 10.47 -7.24 -1.61
N MET A 69 10.97 -6.26 -0.85
CA MET A 69 11.75 -6.52 0.37
C MET A 69 10.87 -7.08 1.50
N LEU A 70 9.62 -6.65 1.61
CA LEU A 70 8.67 -7.17 2.59
C LEU A 70 8.42 -8.67 2.38
N VAL A 71 8.28 -9.14 1.13
CA VAL A 71 8.18 -10.59 0.83
C VAL A 71 9.35 -11.36 1.44
N LYS A 72 10.57 -10.89 1.20
CA LYS A 72 11.79 -11.53 1.72
C LYS A 72 11.88 -11.46 3.25
N ALA A 73 11.42 -10.37 3.84
CA ALA A 73 11.40 -10.21 5.29
C ALA A 73 10.40 -11.17 5.95
N LEU A 74 9.29 -11.48 5.28
CA LEU A 74 8.25 -12.39 5.77
C LEU A 74 8.56 -13.87 5.49
N GLU A 75 9.44 -14.17 4.52
CA GLU A 75 9.81 -15.53 4.12
C GLU A 75 10.16 -16.49 5.29
N PRO A 76 10.90 -16.06 6.35
CA PRO A 76 11.26 -16.95 7.46
C PRO A 76 10.11 -17.29 8.41
N PHE A 77 8.97 -16.61 8.33
CA PHE A 77 7.88 -16.72 9.29
C PHE A 77 6.70 -17.50 8.69
N SER A 78 6.07 -18.36 9.48
CA SER A 78 4.83 -19.02 9.08
C SER A 78 3.65 -18.04 9.08
N ASP A 79 2.60 -18.36 8.31
CA ASP A 79 1.40 -17.51 8.24
C ASP A 79 0.75 -17.34 9.63
N GLY A 80 0.74 -18.39 10.45
CA GLY A 80 0.23 -18.33 11.82
C GLY A 80 1.05 -17.45 12.77
N GLU A 81 2.38 -17.37 12.58
CA GLU A 81 3.24 -16.45 13.35
C GLU A 81 2.98 -15.00 12.96
N ILE A 82 2.80 -14.73 11.67
CA ILE A 82 2.46 -13.41 11.14
C ILE A 82 1.08 -12.98 11.64
N GLU A 83 0.06 -13.84 11.52
CA GLU A 83 -1.29 -13.60 12.01
C GLU A 83 -1.31 -13.27 13.50
N LYS A 84 -0.60 -14.06 14.31
CA LYS A 84 -0.49 -13.86 15.74
C LYS A 84 0.15 -12.50 16.06
N ALA A 85 1.27 -12.16 15.42
CA ALA A 85 1.94 -10.87 15.61
C ALA A 85 1.02 -9.70 15.22
N CYS A 86 0.27 -9.83 14.13
CA CYS A 86 -0.70 -8.83 13.70
C CYS A 86 -1.91 -8.72 14.65
N ALA A 87 -2.35 -9.81 15.26
CA ALA A 87 -3.43 -9.81 16.24
C ALA A 87 -3.02 -9.14 17.57
N GLU A 88 -1.78 -9.35 18.01
CA GLU A 88 -1.22 -8.70 19.21
C GLU A 88 -1.14 -7.17 19.06
N ILE A 89 -0.89 -6.65 17.85
CA ILE A 89 -0.91 -5.20 17.58
C ILE A 89 -2.33 -4.61 17.64
N ARG A 90 -3.38 -5.42 17.46
CA ARG A 90 -4.78 -4.95 17.54
C ARG A 90 -5.31 -4.86 18.97
N GLY A 91 -4.65 -5.49 19.94
CA GLY A 91 -5.03 -5.52 21.36
C GLY A 91 -4.39 -4.40 22.17
#